data_AF-W9E0T7-F1
#
_entry.id   AF-W9E0T7-F1
#
_cell.length_a   1.000
_cell.length_b   1.000
_cell.length_c   1.000
_cell.angle_alpha   90.00
_cell.angle_beta   90.00
_cell.angle_gamma   90.00
#
_symmetry.space_group_name_H-M   'P 1'
#
loop_
_entity.id
_entity.type
_entity.pdbx_description
1 polymer ?
#
loop_
_entity_poly.entity_id
_entity_poly.type
_entity_poly.pdbx_seq_one_letter_code
_entity_poly.pdbx_strand_id
1 'polypeptide(L)'
;MKIRMLLTLFTCIFLAISLALVSGCVEDTDETKETEDPVVVVNETEFEQIMEEANTAYVNALISTSQKNVNASQSSINELVNKLSYVYDTYGENPPEMYSEDRNWEIEIKRSVLIAKHSQEMLEEGDIEASHEGLEPMRDLFFSLHERNNVLHMGDYLTRFHMNMEEAIDAANVNDTETVSSYIPTLKSEWQDVKNAEKPPSADDNYNQSLATVDTAIEVLGESASTGNSTLLKEDAEKLRLAFAKVFAKYGVVIS
;
A
#
# COMPACT_ATOMS: atom_id res chain seq x y z
N MET A 1 19.92 27.59 35.36
CA MET A 1 20.51 28.91 35.02
C MET A 1 19.54 29.60 34.07
N LYS A 2 18.87 30.66 34.52
CA LYS A 2 17.82 31.39 33.77
C LYS A 2 18.45 32.59 33.06
N ILE A 3 18.26 32.71 31.75
CA ILE A 3 18.47 33.95 30.97
C ILE A 3 17.36 33.98 29.92
N ARG A 4 16.17 34.53 30.19
CA ARG A 4 15.73 35.92 29.93
C ARG A 4 16.09 36.46 28.53
N MET A 5 15.14 36.28 27.61
CA MET A 5 14.35 37.35 26.97
C MET A 5 15.12 38.59 26.49
N LEU A 6 15.22 38.77 25.17
CA LEU A 6 15.43 40.08 24.57
C LEU A 6 14.39 40.31 23.47
N LEU A 7 13.62 41.38 23.69
CA LEU A 7 12.57 41.95 22.87
C LEU A 7 13.12 43.26 22.30
N THR A 8 13.09 43.43 20.97
CA THR A 8 13.35 44.69 20.24
C THR A 8 12.66 44.49 18.89
N LEU A 9 11.48 45.02 18.59
CA LEU A 9 10.91 46.38 18.63
C LEU A 9 11.51 47.34 17.57
N PHE A 10 10.62 47.75 16.66
CA PHE A 10 10.65 48.88 15.72
C PHE A 10 11.59 48.81 14.52
N THR A 11 11.07 49.01 13.30
CA THR A 11 10.96 50.36 12.71
C THR A 11 10.01 50.34 11.50
N CYS A 12 8.96 51.15 11.55
CA CYS A 12 8.14 51.52 10.38
C CYS A 12 8.95 52.44 9.47
N ILE A 13 9.00 52.14 8.16
CA ILE A 13 9.39 53.12 7.15
C ILE A 13 8.19 53.33 6.22
N PHE A 14 7.53 54.46 6.45
CA PHE A 14 6.68 55.12 5.46
C PHE A 14 7.59 55.68 4.36
N LEU A 15 7.35 55.28 3.11
CA LEU A 15 7.83 56.03 1.96
C LEU A 15 6.64 56.31 1.05
N ALA A 16 6.16 57.55 1.14
CA ALA A 16 5.27 58.15 0.16
C ALA A 16 6.10 58.52 -1.07
N ILE A 17 5.72 58.02 -2.25
CA ILE A 17 6.20 58.54 -3.53
C ILE A 17 4.99 58.85 -4.42
N SER A 18 4.93 60.15 -4.71
CA SER A 18 4.22 60.93 -5.71
C SER A 18 3.45 60.24 -6.83
N LEU A 19 2.20 60.66 -6.88
CA LEU A 19 1.28 60.68 -8.02
C LEU A 19 1.90 61.47 -9.19
N ALA A 20 2.08 60.83 -10.35
CA ALA A 20 2.23 61.51 -11.63
C ALA A 20 1.17 60.95 -12.59
N LEU A 21 0.17 61.78 -12.88
CA LEU A 21 -0.85 61.55 -13.90
C LEU A 21 -0.21 61.64 -15.28
N VAL A 22 -0.10 60.51 -15.97
CA VAL A 22 0.06 60.48 -17.42
C VAL A 22 -1.24 59.94 -18.00
N SER A 23 -2.02 60.86 -18.57
CA SER A 23 -3.17 60.56 -19.41
C SER A 23 -2.66 60.01 -20.74
N GLY A 24 -2.77 58.70 -20.91
CA GLY A 24 -2.60 58.01 -22.17
C GLY A 24 -3.86 57.24 -22.46
N CYS A 25 -4.63 57.68 -23.46
CA CYS A 25 -5.68 56.88 -24.07
C CYS A 25 -5.02 55.64 -24.69
N VAL A 26 -5.24 54.47 -24.09
CA VAL A 26 -4.93 53.18 -24.70
C VAL A 26 -6.28 52.56 -25.02
N GLU A 27 -6.45 52.23 -26.30
CA GLU A 27 -7.60 51.53 -26.85
C GLU A 27 -7.84 50.22 -26.09
N ASP A 28 -9.09 50.05 -25.63
CA ASP A 28 -9.66 48.77 -25.23
C ASP A 28 -9.61 47.82 -26.43
N THR A 29 -8.63 46.91 -26.45
CA THR A 29 -8.76 45.61 -27.09
C THR A 29 -8.75 44.57 -25.99
N ASP A 30 -9.93 44.36 -25.41
CA ASP A 30 -10.24 43.23 -24.54
C ASP A 30 -10.24 41.95 -25.40
N GLU A 31 -9.05 41.47 -25.74
CA GLU A 31 -8.85 40.08 -26.14
C GLU A 31 -8.67 39.29 -24.84
N THR A 32 -9.78 38.85 -24.26
CA THR A 32 -9.79 37.70 -23.35
C THR A 32 -9.22 36.50 -24.12
N LYS A 33 -7.90 36.34 -24.03
CA LYS A 33 -7.22 35.10 -24.34
C LYS A 33 -7.64 34.11 -23.27
N GLU A 34 -8.69 33.34 -23.55
CA GLU A 34 -8.90 32.07 -22.88
C GLU A 34 -7.63 31.26 -23.14
N THR A 35 -6.73 31.25 -22.16
CA THR A 35 -5.69 30.24 -22.10
C THR A 35 -6.42 28.95 -21.76
N GLU A 36 -6.85 28.21 -22.79
CA GLU A 36 -7.17 26.80 -22.63
C GLU A 36 -5.94 26.16 -22.01
N ASP A 37 -6.01 25.87 -20.70
CA ASP A 37 -4.99 25.08 -20.04
C ASP A 37 -4.88 23.77 -20.82
N PRO A 38 -3.65 23.35 -21.18
CA PRO A 38 -3.48 22.14 -21.96
C PRO A 38 -4.10 20.98 -21.18
N VAL A 39 -5.11 20.34 -21.79
CA VAL A 39 -5.69 19.11 -21.24
C VAL A 39 -4.57 18.07 -21.20
N VAL A 40 -4.10 17.76 -19.98
CA VAL A 40 -3.13 16.68 -19.77
C VAL A 40 -3.87 15.37 -20.01
N VAL A 41 -3.54 14.70 -21.10
CA VAL A 41 -4.08 13.37 -21.39
C VAL A 41 -3.22 12.34 -20.67
N VAL A 42 -3.81 11.67 -19.67
CA VAL A 42 -3.14 10.60 -18.93
C VAL A 42 -3.02 9.36 -19.82
N ASN A 43 -1.84 8.74 -19.81
CA ASN A 43 -1.59 7.48 -20.50
C ASN A 43 -1.96 6.30 -19.60
N GLU A 44 -3.22 5.88 -19.66
CA GLU A 44 -3.79 4.83 -18.78
C GLU A 44 -3.07 3.48 -18.93
N THR A 45 -2.70 3.10 -20.14
CA THR A 45 -2.01 1.81 -20.39
C THR A 45 -0.61 1.77 -19.77
N GLU A 46 0.10 2.90 -19.81
CA GLU A 46 1.39 3.01 -19.15
C GLU A 46 1.25 3.03 -17.62
N PHE A 47 0.19 3.68 -17.10
CA PHE A 47 -0.13 3.67 -15.68
C PHE A 47 -0.37 2.24 -15.17
N GLU A 48 -1.26 1.48 -15.83
CA GLU A 48 -1.54 0.08 -15.48
C GLU A 48 -0.27 -0.77 -15.50
N GLN A 49 0.57 -0.62 -16.55
CA GLN A 49 1.81 -1.37 -16.66
C GLN A 49 2.80 -1.04 -15.54
N ILE A 50 3.02 0.25 -15.23
CA ILE A 50 3.99 0.63 -14.21
C ILE A 50 3.52 0.21 -12.80
N MET A 51 2.21 0.21 -12.54
CA MET A 51 1.63 -0.27 -11.29
C MET A 51 1.79 -1.80 -11.15
N GLU A 52 1.58 -2.57 -12.21
CA GLU A 52 1.85 -4.02 -12.22
C GLU A 52 3.33 -4.34 -11.94
N GLU A 53 4.24 -3.58 -12.55
CA GLU A 53 5.69 -3.70 -12.31
C GLU A 53 6.04 -3.34 -10.85
N ALA A 54 5.42 -2.30 -10.28
CA ALA A 54 5.57 -1.94 -8.87
C ALA A 54 5.04 -3.04 -7.94
N ASN A 55 3.87 -3.64 -8.24
CA ASN A 55 3.34 -4.77 -7.47
C ASN A 55 4.29 -5.96 -7.49
N THR A 56 4.83 -6.29 -8.66
CA THR A 56 5.79 -7.38 -8.80
C THR A 56 7.03 -7.14 -7.96
N ALA A 57 7.58 -5.91 -7.99
CA ALA A 57 8.72 -5.54 -7.16
C ALA A 57 8.39 -5.62 -5.66
N TYR A 58 7.20 -5.17 -5.26
CA TYR A 58 6.72 -5.24 -3.88
C TYR A 58 6.59 -6.67 -3.35
N VAL A 59 5.92 -7.55 -4.09
CA VAL A 59 5.76 -8.95 -3.72
C VAL A 59 7.12 -9.65 -3.63
N ASN A 60 8.01 -9.40 -4.58
CA ASN A 60 9.38 -9.93 -4.55
C ASN A 60 10.18 -9.41 -3.34
N ALA A 61 10.00 -8.14 -2.96
CA ALA A 61 10.64 -7.57 -1.79
C ALA A 61 10.16 -8.26 -0.49
N LEU A 62 8.85 -8.47 -0.30
CA LEU A 62 8.32 -9.22 0.85
C LEU A 62 8.83 -10.65 0.92
N ILE A 63 8.85 -11.36 -0.22
CA ILE A 63 9.34 -12.74 -0.27
C ILE A 63 10.84 -12.81 0.05
N SER A 64 11.65 -11.94 -0.56
CA SER A 64 13.10 -12.00 -0.39
C SER A 64 13.53 -11.58 1.02
N THR A 65 12.88 -10.58 1.62
CA THR A 65 13.17 -10.12 2.98
C THR A 65 12.80 -11.20 4.01
N SER A 66 11.65 -11.86 3.87
CA SER A 66 11.27 -13.00 4.73
C SER A 66 12.23 -14.20 4.60
N GLN A 67 12.82 -14.40 3.41
CA GLN A 67 13.87 -15.41 3.17
C GLN A 67 15.26 -14.99 3.65
N LYS A 68 15.41 -13.77 4.18
CA LYS A 68 16.69 -13.16 4.58
C LYS A 68 17.70 -13.07 3.43
N ASN A 69 17.22 -12.93 2.19
CA ASN A 69 18.06 -12.83 1.00
C ASN A 69 18.38 -11.38 0.65
N VAL A 70 19.40 -10.82 1.32
CA VAL A 70 19.80 -9.41 1.22
C VAL A 70 19.95 -8.91 -0.22
N ASN A 71 20.60 -9.66 -1.11
CA ASN A 71 20.84 -9.21 -2.48
C ASN A 71 19.54 -9.13 -3.30
N ALA A 72 18.67 -10.13 -3.15
CA ALA A 72 17.37 -10.12 -3.82
C ALA A 72 16.47 -9.01 -3.25
N SER A 73 16.47 -8.84 -1.93
CA SER A 73 15.73 -7.77 -1.24
C SER A 73 16.18 -6.40 -1.71
N GLN A 74 17.49 -6.14 -1.78
CA GLN A 74 18.01 -4.87 -2.26
C GLN A 74 17.56 -4.60 -3.70
N SER A 75 17.64 -5.59 -4.58
CA SER A 75 17.23 -5.45 -5.97
C SER A 75 15.74 -5.10 -6.08
N SER A 76 14.88 -5.85 -5.40
CA SER A 76 13.43 -5.67 -5.47
C SER A 76 12.97 -4.38 -4.80
N ILE A 77 13.55 -3.99 -3.66
CA ILE A 77 13.22 -2.73 -2.99
C ILE A 77 13.68 -1.54 -3.83
N ASN A 78 14.88 -1.59 -4.43
CA ASN A 78 15.34 -0.53 -5.33
C ASN A 78 14.40 -0.37 -6.53
N GLU A 79 13.96 -1.48 -7.12
CA GLU A 79 12.99 -1.46 -8.21
C GLU A 79 11.66 -0.86 -7.77
N LEU A 80 11.13 -1.28 -6.61
CA LEU A 80 9.90 -0.74 -6.03
C LEU A 80 9.98 0.78 -5.83
N VAL A 81 11.07 1.27 -5.21
CA VAL A 81 11.29 2.71 -4.99
C VAL A 81 11.31 3.45 -6.33
N ASN A 82 11.99 2.92 -7.34
CA ASN A 82 12.06 3.54 -8.66
C ASN A 82 10.68 3.60 -9.34
N LYS A 83 9.91 2.51 -9.31
CA LYS A 83 8.59 2.43 -9.95
C LYS A 83 7.59 3.36 -9.26
N LEU A 84 7.51 3.34 -7.93
CA LEU A 84 6.61 4.24 -7.20
C LEU A 84 7.02 5.71 -7.33
N SER A 85 8.33 6.01 -7.38
CA SER A 85 8.78 7.39 -7.63
C SER A 85 8.39 7.86 -9.02
N TYR A 86 8.49 7.00 -10.04
CA TYR A 86 7.98 7.31 -11.38
C TYR A 86 6.47 7.57 -11.36
N VAL A 87 5.69 6.73 -10.68
CA VAL A 87 4.23 6.94 -10.55
C VAL A 87 3.93 8.29 -9.91
N TYR A 88 4.64 8.64 -8.83
CA TYR A 88 4.49 9.93 -8.18
C TYR A 88 4.82 11.10 -9.12
N ASP A 89 5.99 11.06 -9.78
CA ASP A 89 6.47 12.14 -10.62
C ASP A 89 5.62 12.34 -11.89
N THR A 90 5.04 11.26 -12.42
CA THR A 90 4.25 11.29 -13.67
C THR A 90 2.76 11.48 -13.44
N TYR A 91 2.19 10.81 -12.44
CA TYR A 91 0.74 10.75 -12.23
C TYR A 91 0.29 11.40 -10.91
N GLY A 92 1.21 11.85 -10.05
CA GLY A 92 0.86 12.42 -8.74
C GLY A 92 -0.07 13.64 -8.83
N GLU A 93 0.24 14.59 -9.72
CA GLU A 93 -0.60 15.79 -9.94
C GLU A 93 -1.79 15.52 -10.87
N ASN A 94 -1.68 14.51 -11.74
CA ASN A 94 -2.68 14.16 -12.75
C ASN A 94 -3.02 12.66 -12.65
N PRO A 95 -3.90 12.27 -11.71
CA PRO A 95 -4.31 10.88 -11.54
C PRO A 95 -4.93 10.27 -12.81
N PRO A 96 -4.82 8.94 -12.97
CA PRO A 96 -5.61 8.21 -13.97
C PRO A 96 -7.12 8.34 -13.69
N GLU A 97 -7.95 8.06 -14.71
CA GLU A 97 -9.40 8.25 -14.66
C GLU A 97 -10.04 7.60 -13.41
N MET A 98 -9.62 6.39 -13.05
CA MET A 98 -10.12 5.63 -11.89
C MET A 98 -9.86 6.30 -10.54
N TYR A 99 -8.88 7.21 -10.46
CA TYR A 99 -8.51 7.96 -9.25
C TYR A 99 -8.72 9.47 -9.42
N SER A 100 -9.33 9.92 -10.52
CA SER A 100 -9.41 11.34 -10.90
C SER A 100 -10.15 12.22 -9.89
N GLU A 101 -11.12 11.64 -9.17
CA GLU A 101 -11.91 12.33 -8.14
C GLU A 101 -11.30 12.21 -6.73
N ASP A 102 -10.19 11.50 -6.58
CA ASP A 102 -9.55 11.26 -5.30
C ASP A 102 -8.62 12.40 -4.88
N ARG A 103 -9.13 13.23 -3.97
CA ARG A 103 -8.38 14.38 -3.44
C ARG A 103 -7.13 14.01 -2.64
N ASN A 104 -6.99 12.76 -2.23
CA ASN A 104 -5.82 12.27 -1.49
C ASN A 104 -4.85 11.49 -2.37
N TRP A 105 -5.12 11.33 -3.67
CA TRP A 105 -4.29 10.56 -4.60
C TRP A 105 -2.80 10.91 -4.50
N GLU A 106 -2.44 12.17 -4.73
CA GLU A 106 -1.05 12.62 -4.73
C GLU A 106 -0.35 12.27 -3.41
N ILE A 107 -1.05 12.49 -2.30
CA ILE A 107 -0.53 12.24 -0.95
C ILE A 107 -0.33 10.75 -0.71
N GLU A 108 -1.25 9.90 -1.14
CA GLU A 108 -1.11 8.44 -0.96
C GLU A 108 0.00 7.86 -1.83
N ILE A 109 0.14 8.29 -3.08
CA ILE A 109 1.27 7.86 -3.92
C ILE A 109 2.60 8.36 -3.36
N LYS A 110 2.65 9.57 -2.81
CA LYS A 110 3.84 10.03 -2.08
C LYS A 110 4.14 9.16 -0.86
N ARG A 111 3.11 8.75 -0.11
CA ARG A 111 3.25 7.87 1.06
C ARG A 111 3.76 6.49 0.67
N SER A 112 3.32 5.91 -0.45
CA SER A 112 3.84 4.63 -0.93
C SER A 112 5.34 4.69 -1.22
N VAL A 113 5.82 5.77 -1.83
CA VAL A 113 7.26 6.01 -2.03
C VAL A 113 8.01 6.06 -0.70
N LEU A 114 7.46 6.74 0.32
CA LEU A 114 8.08 6.84 1.64
C LEU A 114 8.16 5.49 2.36
N ILE A 115 7.13 4.66 2.25
CA ILE A 115 7.13 3.28 2.79
C ILE A 115 8.26 2.46 2.15
N ALA A 116 8.35 2.48 0.81
CA ALA A 116 9.40 1.74 0.10
C ALA A 116 10.82 2.24 0.46
N LYS A 117 11.01 3.56 0.58
CA LYS A 117 12.29 4.15 1.02
C LYS A 117 12.64 3.79 2.46
N HIS A 118 11.67 3.77 3.36
CA HIS A 118 11.91 3.36 4.74
C HIS A 118 12.41 1.91 4.80
N SER A 119 11.76 0.99 4.05
CA SER A 119 12.22 -0.40 3.94
C SER A 119 13.65 -0.50 3.37
N GLN A 120 13.99 0.35 2.39
CA GLN A 120 15.34 0.45 1.82
C GLN A 120 16.37 0.88 2.87
N GLU A 121 16.08 1.93 3.63
CA GLU A 121 16.95 2.44 4.70
C GLU A 121 17.22 1.35 5.76
N MET A 122 16.20 0.62 6.21
CA MET A 122 16.37 -0.48 7.17
C MET A 122 17.27 -1.60 6.61
N LEU A 123 17.15 -1.92 5.33
CA LEU A 123 18.01 -2.92 4.69
C LEU A 123 19.47 -2.44 4.62
N GLU A 124 19.71 -1.17 4.30
CA GLU A 124 21.04 -0.56 4.25
C GLU A 124 21.71 -0.52 5.64
N GLU A 125 20.92 -0.38 6.70
CA GLU A 125 21.36 -0.49 8.10
C GLU A 125 21.66 -1.94 8.52
N GLY A 126 21.34 -2.92 7.67
CA GLY A 126 21.54 -4.34 7.92
C GLY A 126 20.40 -5.02 8.70
N ASP A 127 19.28 -4.32 8.89
CA ASP A 127 18.09 -4.85 9.57
C ASP A 127 17.06 -5.34 8.54
N ILE A 128 17.24 -6.56 8.06
CA ILE A 128 16.35 -7.18 7.07
C ILE A 128 14.95 -7.48 7.63
N GLU A 129 14.84 -7.63 8.95
CA GLU A 129 13.56 -7.87 9.63
C GLU A 129 12.76 -6.58 9.68
N ALA A 130 13.36 -5.48 10.14
CA ALA A 130 12.75 -4.16 10.07
C ALA A 130 12.47 -3.73 8.61
N SER A 131 13.30 -4.13 7.65
CA SER A 131 13.04 -3.91 6.22
C SER A 131 11.77 -4.64 5.74
N HIS A 132 11.54 -5.87 6.20
CA HIS A 132 10.31 -6.62 5.91
C HIS A 132 9.09 -5.93 6.50
N GLU A 133 9.13 -5.65 7.80
CA GLU A 133 8.04 -4.98 8.53
C GLU A 133 7.73 -3.60 7.94
N GLY A 134 8.75 -2.87 7.51
CA GLY A 134 8.63 -1.56 6.86
C GLY A 134 7.85 -1.58 5.55
N LEU A 135 7.67 -2.74 4.90
CA LEU A 135 6.87 -2.89 3.68
C LEU A 135 5.39 -3.12 3.98
N GLU A 136 5.04 -3.65 5.14
CA GLU A 136 3.67 -4.08 5.46
C GLU A 136 2.62 -2.96 5.34
N PRO A 137 2.90 -1.69 5.74
CA PRO A 137 1.95 -0.59 5.59
C PRO A 137 1.50 -0.31 4.15
N MET A 138 2.22 -0.84 3.15
CA MET A 138 1.84 -0.72 1.74
C MET A 138 0.48 -1.38 1.45
N ARG A 139 0.19 -2.52 2.10
CA ARG A 139 -1.10 -3.22 1.94
C ARG A 139 -2.27 -2.36 2.40
N ASP A 140 -2.17 -1.80 3.60
CA ASP A 140 -3.24 -1.00 4.18
C ASP A 140 -3.48 0.29 3.40
N LEU A 141 -2.40 0.90 2.90
CA LEU A 141 -2.46 2.10 2.06
C LEU A 141 -3.25 1.83 0.79
N PHE A 142 -2.86 0.80 0.01
CA PHE A 142 -3.53 0.50 -1.25
C PHE A 142 -4.93 -0.05 -1.05
N PHE A 143 -5.15 -0.87 -0.02
CA PHE A 143 -6.50 -1.31 0.34
C PHE A 143 -7.44 -0.13 0.60
N SER A 144 -7.00 0.85 1.39
CA SER A 144 -7.78 2.06 1.66
C SER A 144 -7.98 2.94 0.43
N LEU A 145 -7.02 2.95 -0.50
CA LEU A 145 -7.12 3.65 -1.78
C LEU A 145 -8.13 2.96 -2.72
N HIS A 146 -8.08 1.64 -2.84
CA HIS A 146 -9.00 0.88 -3.67
C HIS A 146 -10.43 0.94 -3.14
N GLU A 147 -10.62 0.78 -1.83
CA GLU A 147 -11.94 0.80 -1.20
C GLU A 147 -12.66 2.13 -1.44
N ARG A 148 -11.98 3.27 -1.24
CA ARG A 148 -12.61 4.59 -1.41
C ARG A 148 -12.89 4.96 -2.86
N ASN A 149 -12.19 4.34 -3.82
CA ASN A 149 -12.40 4.56 -5.26
C ASN A 149 -13.24 3.45 -5.93
N ASN A 150 -13.68 2.44 -5.17
CA ASN A 150 -14.46 1.29 -5.66
C ASN A 150 -13.73 0.44 -6.72
N VAL A 151 -12.42 0.26 -6.56
CA VAL A 151 -11.56 -0.50 -7.47
C VAL A 151 -10.93 -1.70 -6.76
N LEU A 152 -11.74 -2.46 -6.02
CA LEU A 152 -11.25 -3.59 -5.23
C LEU A 152 -10.72 -4.73 -6.11
N HIS A 153 -9.53 -5.21 -5.79
CA HIS A 153 -8.86 -6.35 -6.41
C HIS A 153 -8.83 -7.56 -5.47
N MET A 154 -8.43 -8.73 -5.99
CA MET A 154 -8.23 -9.93 -5.17
C MET A 154 -7.26 -9.69 -3.99
N GLY A 155 -6.22 -8.87 -4.18
CA GLY A 155 -5.25 -8.56 -3.12
C GLY A 155 -5.83 -7.78 -1.95
N ASP A 156 -6.92 -7.04 -2.13
CA ASP A 156 -7.64 -6.35 -1.05
C ASP A 156 -8.35 -7.34 -0.15
N TYR A 157 -9.01 -8.34 -0.73
CA TYR A 157 -9.63 -9.43 0.02
C TYR A 157 -8.58 -10.30 0.72
N LEU A 158 -7.42 -10.53 0.08
CA LEU A 158 -6.28 -11.21 0.71
C LEU A 158 -5.73 -10.40 1.89
N THR A 159 -5.68 -9.07 1.77
CA THR A 159 -5.24 -8.17 2.85
C THR A 159 -6.20 -8.22 4.03
N ARG A 160 -7.51 -8.12 3.78
CA ARG A 160 -8.53 -8.24 4.82
C ARG A 160 -8.44 -9.57 5.58
N PHE A 161 -8.36 -10.67 4.82
CA PHE A 161 -8.17 -12.00 5.39
C PHE A 161 -6.89 -12.08 6.22
N HIS A 162 -5.77 -11.55 5.72
CA HIS A 162 -4.49 -11.56 6.42
C HIS A 162 -4.55 -10.88 7.79
N MET A 163 -5.22 -9.73 7.91
CA MET A 163 -5.34 -9.03 9.19
C MET A 163 -5.99 -9.91 10.26
N ASN A 164 -7.15 -10.51 9.97
CA ASN A 164 -7.83 -11.39 10.93
C ASN A 164 -7.10 -12.73 11.11
N MET A 165 -6.38 -13.19 10.10
CA MET A 165 -5.55 -14.40 10.20
C MET A 165 -4.43 -14.19 11.21
N GLU A 166 -3.74 -13.04 11.17
CA GLU A 166 -2.65 -12.76 12.11
C GLU A 166 -3.17 -12.62 13.55
N GLU A 167 -4.34 -11.99 13.77
CA GLU A 167 -4.98 -11.96 15.10
C GLU A 167 -5.29 -13.38 15.63
N ALA A 168 -5.77 -14.27 14.75
CA ALA A 168 -5.98 -15.67 15.11
C ALA A 168 -4.66 -16.39 15.43
N ILE A 169 -3.58 -16.09 14.71
CA ILE A 169 -2.27 -16.71 14.97
C ILE A 169 -1.67 -16.16 16.28
N ASP A 170 -1.83 -14.89 16.59
CA ASP A 170 -1.39 -14.30 17.87
C ASP A 170 -2.11 -14.94 19.05
N ALA A 171 -3.43 -15.15 18.93
CA ALA A 171 -4.19 -15.93 19.91
C ALA A 171 -3.67 -17.37 20.03
N ALA A 172 -3.38 -18.03 18.90
CA ALA A 172 -2.80 -19.38 18.89
C ALA A 172 -1.43 -19.44 19.59
N ASN A 173 -0.59 -18.42 19.41
CA ASN A 173 0.74 -18.32 20.02
C ASN A 173 0.72 -18.27 21.55
N VAL A 174 -0.36 -17.74 22.13
CA VAL A 174 -0.60 -17.72 23.58
C VAL A 174 -1.53 -18.84 24.06
N ASN A 175 -1.88 -19.78 23.18
CA ASN A 175 -2.80 -20.91 23.42
C ASN A 175 -4.23 -20.48 23.79
N ASP A 176 -4.71 -19.35 23.28
CA ASP A 176 -6.08 -18.90 23.45
C ASP A 176 -7.00 -19.55 22.40
N THR A 177 -7.43 -20.77 22.71
CA THR A 177 -8.30 -21.57 21.83
C THR A 177 -9.68 -20.96 21.62
N GLU A 178 -10.18 -20.17 22.58
CA GLU A 178 -11.50 -19.53 22.49
C GLU A 178 -11.45 -18.40 21.46
N THR A 179 -10.45 -17.53 21.56
CA THR A 179 -10.23 -16.45 20.60
C THR A 179 -9.97 -17.01 19.20
N VAL A 180 -9.11 -18.02 19.05
CA VAL A 180 -8.91 -18.69 17.74
C VAL A 180 -10.24 -19.21 17.17
N SER A 181 -11.02 -19.94 17.98
CA SER A 181 -12.31 -20.49 17.56
C SER A 181 -13.28 -19.39 17.11
N SER A 182 -13.23 -18.22 17.73
CA SER A 182 -14.08 -17.08 17.39
C SER A 182 -13.73 -16.47 16.02
N TYR A 183 -12.48 -16.55 15.58
CA TYR A 183 -12.04 -16.06 14.27
C TYR A 183 -12.37 -17.03 13.11
N ILE A 184 -12.50 -18.34 13.36
CA ILE A 184 -12.71 -19.33 12.27
C ILE A 184 -13.87 -18.99 11.33
N PRO A 185 -15.07 -18.59 11.79
CA PRO A 185 -16.15 -18.19 10.89
C PRO A 185 -15.80 -16.98 10.02
N THR A 186 -15.12 -15.98 10.60
CA THR A 186 -14.65 -14.78 9.89
C THR A 186 -13.65 -15.15 8.80
N LEU A 187 -12.63 -15.96 9.14
CA LEU A 187 -11.62 -16.42 8.19
C LEU A 187 -12.25 -17.20 7.02
N LYS A 188 -13.24 -18.07 7.29
CA LYS A 188 -13.97 -18.79 6.25
C LYS A 188 -14.76 -17.84 5.33
N SER A 189 -15.41 -16.84 5.90
CA SER A 189 -16.17 -15.85 5.13
C SER A 189 -15.24 -15.01 4.23
N GLU A 190 -14.16 -14.48 4.80
CA GLU A 190 -13.23 -13.63 4.06
C GLU A 190 -12.47 -14.40 2.99
N TRP A 191 -12.12 -15.67 3.25
CA TRP A 191 -11.54 -16.53 2.23
C TRP A 191 -12.52 -16.86 1.10
N GLN A 192 -13.82 -16.89 1.38
CA GLN A 192 -14.83 -17.01 0.34
C GLN A 192 -14.90 -15.76 -0.53
N ASP A 193 -14.72 -14.56 0.05
CA ASP A 193 -14.62 -13.32 -0.71
C ASP A 193 -13.40 -13.33 -1.64
N VAL A 194 -12.24 -13.80 -1.15
CA VAL A 194 -11.04 -14.03 -1.98
C VAL A 194 -11.34 -14.94 -3.17
N LYS A 195 -12.06 -16.05 -2.95
CA LYS A 195 -12.43 -17.00 -4.02
C LYS A 195 -13.45 -16.43 -5.01
N ASN A 196 -14.26 -15.47 -4.59
CA ASN A 196 -15.29 -14.82 -5.42
C ASN A 196 -14.77 -13.59 -6.17
N ALA A 197 -13.63 -13.04 -5.78
CA ALA A 197 -13.00 -11.91 -6.44
C ALA A 197 -12.61 -12.24 -7.90
N GLU A 198 -12.38 -11.19 -8.69
CA GLU A 198 -11.86 -11.35 -10.05
C GLU A 198 -10.51 -12.07 -10.02
N LYS A 199 -10.36 -13.06 -10.90
CA LYS A 199 -9.15 -13.87 -11.00
C LYS A 199 -7.99 -13.01 -11.53
N PRO A 200 -6.84 -12.96 -10.85
CA PRO A 200 -5.74 -12.10 -11.27
C PRO A 200 -5.09 -12.63 -12.56
N PRO A 201 -4.45 -11.76 -13.37
CA PRO A 201 -3.79 -12.17 -14.61
C PRO A 201 -2.72 -13.25 -14.42
N SER A 202 -2.05 -13.28 -13.26
CA SER A 202 -1.02 -14.27 -12.92
C SER A 202 -1.55 -15.68 -12.63
N ALA A 203 -2.87 -15.85 -12.61
CA ALA A 203 -3.49 -17.10 -12.19
C ALA A 203 -3.33 -18.22 -13.23
N ASP A 204 -2.72 -19.32 -12.80
CA ASP A 204 -2.37 -20.47 -13.64
C ASP A 204 -3.29 -21.68 -13.41
N ASP A 205 -2.94 -22.82 -14.01
CA ASP A 205 -3.69 -24.08 -13.88
C ASP A 205 -3.80 -24.58 -12.43
N ASN A 206 -2.86 -24.16 -11.56
CA ASN A 206 -2.84 -24.52 -10.15
C ASN A 206 -3.61 -23.55 -9.24
N TYR A 207 -4.22 -22.49 -9.78
CA TYR A 207 -4.87 -21.44 -9.00
C TYR A 207 -5.90 -21.98 -8.00
N ASN A 208 -6.90 -22.72 -8.49
CA ASN A 208 -7.96 -23.26 -7.63
C ASN A 208 -7.40 -24.25 -6.58
N GLN A 209 -6.41 -25.05 -6.96
CA GLN A 209 -5.77 -25.97 -6.02
C GLN A 209 -5.01 -25.23 -4.93
N SER A 210 -4.37 -24.11 -5.26
CA SER A 210 -3.67 -23.27 -4.28
C SER A 210 -4.66 -22.66 -3.28
N LEU A 211 -5.81 -22.16 -3.74
CA LEU A 211 -6.85 -21.63 -2.84
C LEU A 211 -7.42 -22.70 -1.90
N ALA A 212 -7.62 -23.92 -2.39
CA ALA A 212 -8.11 -25.04 -1.59
C ALA A 212 -7.14 -25.46 -0.47
N THR A 213 -5.84 -25.17 -0.60
CA THR A 213 -4.88 -25.45 0.49
C THR A 213 -5.10 -24.56 1.71
N VAL A 214 -5.57 -23.32 1.50
CA VAL A 214 -5.90 -22.39 2.58
C VAL A 214 -7.23 -22.78 3.22
N ASP A 215 -8.25 -23.17 2.43
CA ASP A 215 -9.50 -23.74 2.95
C ASP A 215 -9.21 -24.88 3.94
N THR A 216 -8.37 -25.83 3.51
CA THR A 216 -7.96 -26.98 4.34
C THR A 216 -7.24 -26.52 5.61
N ALA A 217 -6.36 -25.52 5.52
CA ALA A 217 -5.62 -25.02 6.68
C ALA A 217 -6.53 -24.31 7.70
N ILE A 218 -7.54 -23.55 7.25
CA ILE A 218 -8.55 -22.94 8.12
C ILE A 218 -9.35 -24.02 8.86
N GLU A 219 -9.74 -25.10 8.16
CA GLU A 219 -10.46 -26.22 8.77
C GLU A 219 -9.63 -26.92 9.85
N VAL A 220 -8.38 -27.27 9.53
CA VAL A 220 -7.46 -27.91 10.47
C VAL A 220 -7.21 -27.04 11.70
N LEU A 221 -7.00 -25.73 11.53
CA LEU A 221 -6.85 -24.81 12.66
C LEU A 221 -8.10 -24.79 13.56
N GLY A 222 -9.30 -24.78 12.96
CA GLY A 222 -10.55 -24.83 13.70
C GLY A 222 -10.74 -26.14 14.47
N GLU A 223 -10.33 -27.27 13.91
CA GLU A 223 -10.32 -28.56 14.61
C GLU A 223 -9.37 -28.54 15.81
N SER A 224 -8.15 -28.03 15.63
CA SER A 224 -7.17 -27.90 16.72
C SER A 224 -7.62 -26.96 17.84
N ALA A 225 -8.29 -25.85 17.50
CA ALA A 225 -8.90 -24.96 18.49
C ALA A 225 -10.02 -25.66 19.29
N SER A 226 -10.86 -26.45 18.62
CA SER A 226 -11.98 -27.16 19.26
C SER A 226 -11.55 -28.29 20.21
N THR A 227 -10.40 -28.91 19.96
CA THR A 227 -9.88 -30.03 20.75
C THR A 227 -9.04 -29.60 21.96
N GLY A 228 -8.71 -28.30 22.06
CA GLY A 228 -7.90 -27.76 23.15
C GLY A 228 -6.43 -28.21 23.13
N ASN A 229 -5.95 -28.75 22.00
CA ASN A 229 -4.58 -29.25 21.89
C ASN A 229 -3.61 -28.10 21.57
N SER A 230 -3.07 -27.48 22.62
CA SER A 230 -2.16 -26.32 22.54
C SER A 230 -0.94 -26.53 21.63
N THR A 231 -0.39 -27.75 21.56
CA THR A 231 0.79 -28.01 20.71
C THR A 231 0.41 -28.00 19.23
N LEU A 232 -0.74 -28.59 18.88
CA LEU A 232 -1.23 -28.60 17.50
C LEU A 232 -1.75 -27.24 17.06
N LEU A 233 -2.33 -26.46 17.98
CA LEU A 233 -2.90 -25.14 17.67
C LEU A 233 -1.87 -24.20 17.03
N LYS A 234 -0.70 -24.05 17.65
CA LYS A 234 0.37 -23.20 17.12
C LYS A 234 0.92 -23.73 15.80
N GLU A 235 1.15 -25.04 15.70
CA GLU A 235 1.65 -25.67 14.47
C GLU A 235 0.67 -25.49 13.29
N ASP A 236 -0.63 -25.61 13.53
CA ASP A 236 -1.66 -25.47 12.50
C ASP A 236 -1.90 -24.00 12.12
N ALA A 237 -1.75 -23.07 13.07
CA ALA A 237 -1.76 -21.63 12.80
C ALA A 237 -0.60 -21.24 11.87
N GLU A 238 0.60 -21.77 12.10
CA GLU A 238 1.74 -21.59 11.20
C GLU A 238 1.51 -22.22 9.82
N LYS A 239 0.86 -23.39 9.74
CA LYS A 239 0.49 -24.00 8.45
C LYS A 239 -0.48 -23.12 7.66
N LEU A 240 -1.44 -22.48 8.35
CA LEU A 240 -2.34 -21.50 7.74
C LEU A 240 -1.55 -20.31 7.16
N ARG A 241 -0.66 -19.70 7.96
CA ARG A 241 0.21 -18.61 7.48
C ARG A 241 1.00 -19.02 6.24
N LEU A 242 1.61 -20.20 6.25
CA LEU A 242 2.39 -20.70 5.12
C LEU A 242 1.54 -20.99 3.87
N ALA A 243 0.31 -21.48 4.04
CA ALA A 243 -0.61 -21.69 2.93
C ALA A 243 -1.04 -20.35 2.31
N PHE A 244 -1.40 -19.38 3.15
CA PHE A 244 -1.73 -18.02 2.74
C PHE A 244 -0.56 -17.37 1.99
N ALA A 245 0.65 -17.39 2.56
CA ALA A 245 1.83 -16.76 1.99
C ALA A 245 2.13 -17.27 0.56
N LYS A 246 1.88 -18.55 0.27
CA LYS A 246 2.04 -19.12 -1.08
C LYS A 246 1.02 -18.57 -2.08
N VAL A 247 -0.24 -18.39 -1.65
CA VAL A 247 -1.26 -17.78 -2.50
C VAL A 247 -0.91 -16.32 -2.74
N PHE A 248 -0.60 -15.57 -1.68
CA PHE A 248 -0.25 -14.15 -1.77
C PHE A 248 0.98 -13.91 -2.66
N ALA A 249 2.05 -14.68 -2.48
CA ALA A 249 3.27 -14.57 -3.27
C ALA A 249 3.08 -14.73 -4.79
N LYS A 250 2.01 -15.43 -5.20
CA LYS A 250 1.77 -15.77 -6.60
C LYS A 250 0.65 -14.99 -7.24
N TYR A 251 -0.38 -14.66 -6.47
CA TYR A 251 -1.64 -14.12 -6.96
C TYR A 251 -2.00 -12.79 -6.30
N GLY A 252 -1.18 -12.30 -5.35
CA GLY A 252 -1.39 -11.02 -4.67
C GLY A 252 -1.21 -9.84 -5.62
N VAL A 253 -2.26 -9.04 -5.76
CA VAL A 253 -2.25 -7.77 -6.47
C VAL A 253 -2.61 -6.68 -5.46
N VAL A 254 -1.58 -6.04 -4.91
CA VAL A 254 -1.71 -5.01 -3.87
C VAL A 254 -1.53 -3.62 -4.45
N ILE A 255 -0.59 -3.45 -5.38
CA ILE A 255 -0.32 -2.16 -6.02
C ILE A 255 -0.94 -2.20 -7.42
N SER A 256 -2.09 -1.55 -7.64
CA SER A 256 -2.76 -1.51 -8.94
C SER A 256 -3.63 -0.28 -9.17
#